data_AF-A0A381WN57-F1
#
_entry.id   AF-A0A381WN57-F1
#
_cell.length_a   1.000
_cell.length_b   1.000
_cell.length_c   1.000
_cell.angle_alpha   90.00
_cell.angle_beta   90.00
_cell.angle_gamma   90.00
#
_symmetry.space_group_name_H-M   'P 1'
#
loop_
_entity.id
_entity.type
_entity.pdbx_description
1 polymer ?
#
loop_
_entity_poly.entity_id
_entity_poly.type
_entity_poly.pdbx_seq_one_letter_code
_entity_poly.pdbx_strand_id
1 'polypeptide(L)'
;MNKFLISCLTAFIAVASAVSIAYAQTSQPGASNRLPGVYAVITTNMGTIACKLFDKVAPLAVQNFIDLAEGTKEFTDPKNGNKVKRPYYDGTIFHRVIPGFMIQGGDPTGTGRGGPGYEFKDEIKSLKFN
;
A
#
# COMPACT_ATOMS: atom_id res chain seq x y z
N MET A 1 48.23 -5.28 42.94
CA MET A 1 49.49 -5.22 42.17
C MET A 1 49.11 -4.98 40.71
N ASN A 2 49.26 -3.75 40.23
CA ASN A 2 50.33 -3.29 39.31
C ASN A 2 50.16 -3.85 37.89
N LYS A 3 50.24 -3.09 36.80
CA LYS A 3 50.51 -1.66 36.54
C LYS A 3 50.26 -1.42 35.04
N PHE A 4 49.79 -0.22 34.70
CA PHE A 4 50.16 0.62 33.54
C PHE A 4 50.96 0.02 32.37
N LEU A 5 50.52 0.31 31.13
CA LEU A 5 51.20 1.19 30.14
C LEU A 5 50.45 1.13 28.78
N ILE A 6 49.81 2.20 28.29
CA ILE A 6 50.30 3.29 27.41
C ILE A 6 50.06 3.05 25.90
N SER A 7 49.44 4.07 25.27
CA SER A 7 49.57 4.53 23.88
C SER A 7 48.96 3.71 22.74
N CYS A 8 47.89 4.22 22.13
CA CYS A 8 48.05 4.80 20.78
C CYS A 8 46.86 5.69 20.39
N LEU A 9 47.21 6.91 20.03
CA LEU A 9 46.45 7.90 19.28
C LEU A 9 45.83 7.26 18.01
N THR A 10 44.50 7.18 17.92
CA THR A 10 43.80 7.35 16.64
C THR A 10 42.49 8.07 16.90
N ALA A 11 42.47 9.36 16.56
CA ALA A 11 41.24 10.11 16.35
C ALA A 11 40.52 9.50 15.15
N PHE A 12 39.49 8.69 15.38
CA PHE A 12 38.56 8.33 14.31
C PHE A 12 37.52 9.43 14.17
N ILE A 13 37.76 10.22 13.12
CA ILE A 13 36.92 11.25 12.54
C ILE A 13 35.48 10.76 12.49
N ALA A 14 34.57 11.54 13.09
CA ALA A 14 33.15 11.42 12.86
C ALA A 14 32.85 11.72 11.39
N VAL A 15 32.71 10.68 10.57
CA VAL A 15 32.06 10.80 9.26
C VAL A 15 30.63 10.31 9.45
N ALA A 16 29.77 11.22 9.92
CA ALA A 16 28.34 11.11 9.72
C ALA A 16 28.07 11.32 8.22
N SER A 17 28.31 10.29 7.40
CA SER A 17 27.78 10.25 6.05
C SER A 17 26.28 10.01 6.18
N ALA A 18 25.53 11.10 6.29
CA ALA A 18 24.12 11.12 5.99
C ALA A 18 23.96 10.59 4.56
N VAL A 19 23.63 9.30 4.45
CA VAL A 19 23.08 8.76 3.21
C VAL A 19 21.72 9.41 3.09
N SER A 20 21.69 10.58 2.46
CA SER A 20 20.47 11.11 1.88
C SER A 20 20.08 10.12 0.79
N ILE A 21 19.29 9.11 1.16
CA ILE A 21 18.45 8.41 0.20
C ILE A 21 17.45 9.49 -0.23
N ALA A 22 17.82 10.22 -1.28
CA ALA A 22 16.87 10.98 -2.06
C ALA A 22 15.89 9.95 -2.59
N TYR A 23 14.76 9.79 -1.91
CA TYR A 23 13.58 9.17 -2.49
C TYR A 23 13.26 10.02 -3.71
N ALA A 24 13.62 9.52 -4.89
CA ALA A 24 13.20 10.09 -6.15
C ALA A 24 11.67 10.04 -6.16
N GLN A 25 11.04 11.15 -5.79
CA GLN A 25 9.63 11.38 -6.01
C GLN A 25 9.44 11.39 -7.52
N THR A 26 9.02 10.25 -8.08
CA THR A 26 8.54 10.23 -9.45
C THR A 26 7.34 11.16 -9.48
N SER A 27 7.53 12.33 -10.08
CA SER A 27 6.47 13.30 -10.28
C SER A 27 5.41 12.66 -11.18
N GLN A 28 4.35 12.17 -10.55
CA GLN A 28 3.18 11.65 -11.25
C GLN A 28 2.63 12.75 -12.16
N PRO A 29 2.43 12.51 -13.47
CA PRO A 29 1.82 13.48 -14.35
C PRO A 29 0.43 13.84 -13.80
N GLY A 30 0.19 15.11 -13.47
CA GLY A 30 -1.11 15.61 -12.98
C GLY A 30 -1.28 15.73 -11.45
N ALA A 31 -0.21 15.74 -10.66
CA ALA A 31 -0.29 15.96 -9.20
C ALA A 31 -0.70 17.39 -8.79
N SER A 32 -0.64 18.39 -9.69
CA SER A 32 -0.70 19.82 -9.32
C SER A 32 -2.09 20.41 -9.04
N ASN A 33 -3.19 19.65 -9.12
CA ASN A 33 -4.54 20.22 -8.92
C ASN A 33 -5.52 19.31 -8.15
N ARG A 34 -5.01 18.47 -7.23
CA ARG A 34 -5.86 17.56 -6.45
C ARG A 34 -6.31 18.21 -5.15
N LEU A 35 -7.60 18.04 -4.81
CA LEU A 35 -8.11 18.46 -3.50
C LEU A 35 -7.37 17.71 -2.39
N PRO A 36 -7.13 18.33 -1.22
CA PRO A 36 -6.55 17.63 -0.08
C PRO A 36 -7.30 16.35 0.27
N GLY A 37 -6.55 15.32 0.68
CA GLY A 37 -7.09 14.02 1.10
C GLY A 37 -6.13 12.86 0.84
N VAL A 38 -6.58 11.66 1.19
CA VAL A 38 -5.87 10.41 0.94
C VAL A 38 -6.16 9.93 -0.49
N TYR A 39 -5.13 9.49 -1.19
CA TYR A 39 -5.24 8.98 -2.55
C TYR A 39 -4.61 7.61 -2.67
N ALA A 40 -5.27 6.71 -3.40
CA ALA A 40 -4.66 5.49 -3.92
C ALA A 40 -4.18 5.74 -5.35
N VAL A 41 -2.93 5.34 -5.64
CA VAL A 41 -2.38 5.35 -7.00
C VAL A 41 -2.21 3.89 -7.43
N ILE A 42 -3.07 3.45 -8.33
CA ILE A 42 -3.09 2.08 -8.82
C ILE A 42 -2.39 2.07 -10.18
N THR A 43 -1.18 1.52 -10.21
CA THR A 43 -0.40 1.37 -11.44
C THR A 43 -0.77 0.06 -12.11
N THR A 44 -1.19 0.13 -13.37
CA THR A 44 -1.57 -1.05 -14.17
C THR A 44 -0.78 -1.07 -15.47
N ASN A 45 -0.82 -2.19 -16.18
CA ASN A 45 -0.26 -2.29 -17.54
C ASN A 45 -1.01 -1.42 -18.58
N MET A 46 -2.20 -0.92 -18.24
CA MET A 46 -3.02 -0.04 -19.08
C MET A 46 -2.94 1.43 -18.66
N GLY A 47 -2.04 1.76 -17.73
CA GLY A 47 -1.86 3.11 -17.20
C GLY A 47 -2.18 3.24 -15.71
N THR A 48 -2.11 4.47 -15.22
CA THR A 48 -2.25 4.79 -13.79
C THR A 48 -3.65 5.32 -13.48
N ILE A 49 -4.27 4.77 -12.46
CA ILE A 49 -5.55 5.24 -11.91
C ILE A 49 -5.27 5.91 -10.56
N ALA A 50 -5.72 7.16 -10.40
CA ALA A 50 -5.63 7.87 -9.13
C ALA A 50 -7.03 8.02 -8.51
N CYS A 51 -7.25 7.43 -7.34
CA CYS A 51 -8.53 7.44 -6.64
C CYS A 51 -8.41 8.27 -5.36
N LYS A 52 -9.27 9.27 -5.17
CA LYS A 52 -9.45 9.90 -3.86
C LYS A 52 -10.24 8.95 -2.96
N LEU A 53 -9.74 8.69 -1.77
CA LEU A 53 -10.42 7.84 -0.77
C LEU A 53 -11.23 8.71 0.19
N PHE A 54 -12.43 8.24 0.55
CA PHE A 54 -13.33 8.94 1.47
C PHE A 54 -13.25 8.36 2.89
N ASP A 55 -12.06 8.46 3.48
CA ASP A 55 -11.70 7.97 4.82
C ASP A 55 -12.66 8.42 5.94
N LYS A 56 -13.19 9.64 5.86
CA LYS A 56 -14.17 10.16 6.83
C LYS A 56 -15.56 9.54 6.71
N VAL A 57 -15.91 9.02 5.52
CA VAL A 57 -17.24 8.48 5.24
C VAL A 57 -17.26 6.96 5.41
N ALA A 58 -16.21 6.28 4.96
CA ALA A 58 -16.04 4.83 5.04
C ALA A 58 -14.68 4.46 5.67
N PRO A 59 -14.46 4.78 6.96
CA PRO A 59 -13.17 4.60 7.62
C PRO A 59 -12.70 3.14 7.65
N LEU A 60 -13.59 2.17 7.88
CA LEU A 60 -13.21 0.76 7.94
C LEU A 60 -12.78 0.25 6.56
N ALA A 61 -13.55 0.56 5.51
CA ALA A 61 -13.23 0.13 4.16
C ALA A 61 -11.95 0.78 3.63
N VAL A 62 -11.76 2.09 3.89
CA VAL A 62 -10.57 2.81 3.45
C VAL A 62 -9.32 2.33 4.18
N GLN A 63 -9.38 2.17 5.52
CA GLN A 63 -8.23 1.65 6.27
C GLN A 63 -7.90 0.23 5.84
N ASN A 64 -8.91 -0.63 5.67
CA ASN A 64 -8.71 -2.00 5.17
C ASN A 64 -8.02 -2.02 3.80
N PHE A 65 -8.44 -1.16 2.88
CA PHE A 65 -7.84 -1.03 1.56
C PHE A 65 -6.37 -0.59 1.65
N ILE A 66 -6.07 0.45 2.46
CA ILE A 66 -4.71 0.95 2.66
C ILE A 66 -3.83 -0.15 3.25
N ASP A 67 -4.28 -0.82 4.31
CA ASP A 67 -3.45 -1.81 4.98
C ASP A 67 -3.15 -3.03 4.09
N LEU A 68 -4.12 -3.42 3.25
CA LEU A 68 -3.91 -4.47 2.25
C LEU A 68 -2.96 -4.00 1.14
N ALA A 69 -3.11 -2.77 0.65
CA ALA A 69 -2.25 -2.21 -0.39
C ALA A 69 -0.79 -2.06 0.08
N GLU A 70 -0.58 -1.56 1.28
CA GLU A 70 0.76 -1.41 1.89
C GLU A 70 1.32 -2.73 2.42
N GLY A 71 0.50 -3.78 2.47
CA GLY A 71 0.90 -5.07 3.03
C GLY A 71 1.11 -5.04 4.53
N THR A 72 0.47 -4.11 5.24
CA THR A 72 0.55 -3.99 6.71
C THR A 72 -0.49 -4.85 7.42
N LYS A 73 -1.54 -5.31 6.72
CA LYS A 73 -2.56 -6.23 7.24
C LYS A 73 -2.35 -7.65 6.77
N GLU A 74 -2.56 -8.58 7.70
CA GLU A 74 -2.51 -10.00 7.45
C GLU A 74 -3.73 -10.47 6.64
N PHE A 75 -3.51 -11.38 5.70
CA PHE A 75 -4.56 -12.04 4.93
C PHE A 75 -4.24 -13.53 4.74
N THR A 76 -5.25 -14.31 4.36
CA THR A 76 -5.08 -15.74 4.06
C THR A 76 -4.55 -15.92 2.63
N ASP A 77 -3.38 -16.55 2.47
CA ASP A 77 -2.85 -16.88 1.14
C ASP A 77 -3.73 -17.96 0.48
N PRO A 78 -4.30 -17.71 -0.71
CA PRO A 78 -5.21 -18.65 -1.33
C PRO A 78 -4.53 -19.95 -1.80
N LYS A 79 -3.20 -20.01 -1.90
CA LYS A 79 -2.48 -21.19 -2.37
C LYS A 79 -2.34 -22.26 -1.30
N ASN A 80 -2.18 -21.86 -0.03
CA ASN A 80 -1.86 -22.78 1.06
C ASN A 80 -2.68 -22.54 2.34
N GLY A 81 -3.51 -21.49 2.41
CA GLY A 81 -4.33 -21.18 3.58
C GLY A 81 -3.58 -20.53 4.74
N ASN A 82 -2.27 -20.28 4.61
CA ASN A 82 -1.49 -19.66 5.65
C ASN A 82 -1.77 -18.17 5.74
N LYS A 83 -1.61 -17.62 6.94
CA LYS A 83 -1.64 -16.18 7.17
C LYS A 83 -0.32 -15.55 6.71
N VAL A 84 -0.42 -14.51 5.88
CA VAL A 84 0.73 -13.81 5.30
C VAL A 84 0.53 -12.30 5.31
N LYS A 85 1.65 -11.57 5.27
CA LYS A 85 1.70 -10.11 5.30
C LYS A 85 2.65 -9.60 4.19
N ARG A 86 2.06 -9.03 3.13
CA ARG A 86 2.73 -8.48 1.94
C ARG A 86 1.73 -7.64 1.15
N PRO A 87 2.16 -6.75 0.22
CA PRO A 87 1.24 -6.02 -0.65
C PRO A 87 0.24 -6.96 -1.32
N TYR A 88 -1.05 -6.75 -1.04
CA TYR A 88 -2.12 -7.69 -1.36
C TYR A 88 -2.55 -7.60 -2.83
N TYR A 89 -2.59 -6.38 -3.37
CA TYR A 89 -3.13 -6.11 -4.71
C TYR A 89 -2.11 -6.30 -5.84
N ASP A 90 -0.82 -6.44 -5.51
CA ASP A 90 0.23 -6.63 -6.51
C ASP A 90 0.03 -7.93 -7.29
N GLY A 91 -0.01 -7.80 -8.62
CA GLY A 91 -0.25 -8.91 -9.54
C GLY A 91 -1.72 -9.38 -9.63
N THR A 92 -2.65 -8.74 -8.91
CA THR A 92 -4.08 -9.01 -9.08
C THR A 92 -4.58 -8.46 -10.43
N ILE A 93 -5.57 -9.12 -11.02
CA ILE A 93 -6.16 -8.73 -12.29
C ILE A 93 -7.56 -8.12 -12.10
N PHE A 94 -8.01 -7.35 -13.09
CA PHE A 94 -9.42 -7.05 -13.28
C PHE A 94 -10.09 -8.24 -13.96
N HIS A 95 -10.58 -9.19 -13.15
CA HIS A 95 -11.16 -10.45 -13.64
C HIS A 95 -12.57 -10.29 -14.22
N ARG A 96 -13.22 -9.14 -14.02
CA ARG A 96 -14.53 -8.86 -14.60
C ARG A 96 -14.59 -7.43 -15.14
N VAL A 97 -14.95 -7.32 -16.42
CA VAL A 97 -15.08 -6.05 -17.17
C VAL A 97 -16.43 -6.06 -17.86
N ILE A 98 -17.30 -5.10 -17.51
CA ILE A 98 -18.62 -4.93 -18.14
C ILE A 98 -18.70 -3.54 -18.74
N PRO A 99 -18.76 -3.42 -20.09
CA PRO A 99 -18.89 -2.14 -20.77
C PRO A 99 -20.12 -1.36 -20.27
N GLY A 100 -19.93 -0.06 -20.01
CA GLY A 100 -21.01 0.82 -19.54
C GLY A 100 -21.45 0.58 -18.08
N PHE A 101 -20.75 -0.28 -17.34
CA PHE A 101 -21.08 -0.55 -15.94
C PHE A 101 -19.87 -0.42 -15.02
N MET A 102 -18.97 -1.42 -14.97
CA MET A 102 -17.84 -1.40 -14.05
C MET A 102 -16.73 -2.37 -14.43
N ILE A 103 -15.57 -2.16 -13.81
CA ILE A 103 -14.47 -3.13 -13.72
C ILE A 103 -14.32 -3.59 -12.28
N GLN A 104 -14.08 -4.87 -12.08
CA GLN A 104 -13.91 -5.49 -10.77
C GLN A 104 -12.58 -6.27 -10.74
N GLY A 105 -11.82 -6.05 -9.67
CA GLY A 105 -10.52 -6.67 -9.41
C GLY A 105 -10.33 -6.98 -7.93
N GLY A 106 -9.08 -7.11 -7.49
CA GLY A 106 -8.74 -7.31 -6.09
C GLY A 106 -8.88 -8.74 -5.56
N ASP A 107 -9.17 -9.72 -6.43
CA ASP A 107 -9.11 -11.15 -6.09
C ASP A 107 -7.73 -11.71 -6.45
N PRO A 108 -6.92 -12.18 -5.48
CA PRO A 108 -5.60 -12.78 -5.73
C PRO A 108 -5.63 -14.07 -6.56
N THR A 109 -6.79 -14.73 -6.65
CA THR A 109 -7.00 -15.92 -7.50
C THR A 109 -7.47 -15.56 -8.91
N GLY A 110 -7.97 -14.34 -9.12
CA GLY A 110 -8.55 -13.91 -10.40
C GLY A 110 -9.86 -14.59 -10.77
N THR A 111 -10.51 -15.31 -9.85
CA THR A 111 -11.74 -16.09 -10.13
C THR A 111 -13.03 -15.31 -9.85
N GLY A 112 -12.93 -14.22 -9.09
CA GLY A 112 -14.06 -13.46 -8.56
C GLY A 112 -14.70 -14.07 -7.30
N ARG A 113 -14.11 -15.13 -6.74
CA ARG A 113 -14.59 -15.80 -5.52
C ARG A 113 -13.61 -15.71 -4.35
N GLY A 114 -12.39 -15.23 -4.58
CA GLY A 114 -11.41 -15.04 -3.53
C GLY A 114 -11.60 -13.76 -2.74
N GLY A 115 -10.76 -13.59 -1.72
CA GLY A 115 -10.76 -12.45 -0.82
C GLY A 115 -9.62 -12.55 0.19
N PRO A 116 -9.52 -11.64 1.16
CA PRO A 116 -8.44 -11.63 2.14
C PRO A 116 -8.62 -12.69 3.25
N GLY A 117 -9.68 -13.50 3.18
CA GLY A 117 -9.98 -14.56 4.15
C GLY A 117 -10.70 -14.06 5.40
N TYR A 118 -11.38 -12.91 5.31
CA TYR A 118 -12.25 -12.36 6.34
C TYR A 118 -13.27 -11.40 5.71
N GLU A 119 -14.29 -11.07 6.49
CA GLU A 119 -15.33 -10.10 6.16
C GLU A 119 -15.36 -8.99 7.22
N PHE A 120 -15.92 -7.83 6.85
CA PHE A 120 -16.15 -6.73 7.76
C PHE A 120 -17.48 -6.03 7.41
N LYS A 121 -17.97 -5.20 8.33
CA LYS A 121 -19.29 -4.57 8.21
C LYS A 121 -19.32 -3.49 7.12
N ASP A 122 -20.43 -3.43 6.39
CA ASP A 122 -20.71 -2.36 5.42
C ASP A 122 -20.88 -0.98 6.09
N GLU A 123 -20.43 0.07 5.39
CA GLU A 123 -20.49 1.47 5.81
C GLU A 123 -21.39 2.30 4.89
N ILE A 124 -22.71 2.08 4.98
CA ILE A 124 -23.70 2.80 4.15
C ILE A 124 -23.96 4.19 4.73
N LYS A 125 -23.65 5.23 3.95
CA LYS A 125 -23.80 6.66 4.30
C LYS A 125 -24.46 7.43 3.15
N SER A 126 -24.15 8.72 3.01
CA SER A 126 -24.78 9.62 2.03
C SER A 126 -24.24 9.48 0.59
N LEU A 127 -23.20 8.70 0.34
CA LEU A 127 -22.64 8.50 -1.00
C LEU A 127 -23.58 7.63 -1.85
N LYS A 128 -23.71 8.00 -3.14
CA LYS A 128 -24.61 7.35 -4.10
C LYS A 128 -23.91 7.09 -5.43
N PHE A 129 -24.34 6.05 -6.13
CA PHE A 129 -23.97 5.77 -7.51
C PHE A 129 -24.99 6.46 -8.43
N ASN A 130 -24.61 7.58 -9.03
CA ASN A 130 -25.45 8.39 -9.92
C ASN A 130 -25.00 8.29 -11.36
#